data_AF-A0A8S3J806-F1
#
_entry.id   AF-A0A8S3J806-F1
#
_cell.length_a   1.000
_cell.length_b   1.000
_cell.length_c   1.000
_cell.angle_alpha   90.00
_cell.angle_beta   90.00
_cell.angle_gamma   90.00
#
_symmetry.space_group_name_H-M   'P 1'
#
loop_
_entity.id
_entity.type
_entity.pdbx_description
1 polymer ?
#
loop_
_entity_poly.entity_id
_entity_poly.type
_entity_poly.pdbx_seq_one_letter_code
_entity_poly.pdbx_strand_id
1 'polypeptide(L)'
;SSSKLFDFIAFKHWDFKSISTSNYFIVVAIANFNYVANAFVYIIDRTSQEKAIYQYESRSILAQAVKEQAKSSIDGCTHYYQSSSEYIRLCYNTEDKVYEINVNVPMKNGHQVLLDSKMEYSNEKHQSMVLIYPVEQTRPAYTHKVAGLSARGNIKIDNNKQEEFLGGVSSIDWTSGYPERLCRWKWVSLSTTGTNSSNKESVTIGINLSDLVYNDQNGVSMENAIW
;
A
#
# COMPACT_ATOMS: atom_id res chain seq x y z
N SER A 1 10.91 13.30 -26.32
CA SER A 1 10.28 11.97 -26.31
C SER A 1 11.32 11.00 -25.76
N SER A 2 11.08 10.41 -24.59
CA SER A 2 11.86 9.27 -24.13
C SER A 2 11.61 8.09 -25.07
N SER A 3 12.61 7.22 -25.24
CA SER A 3 12.40 5.99 -26.01
C SER A 3 11.54 5.02 -25.20
N LYS A 4 10.67 4.24 -25.87
CA LYS A 4 9.86 3.20 -25.20
C LYS A 4 10.70 2.24 -24.35
N LEU A 5 11.94 1.99 -24.79
CA LEU A 5 12.91 1.18 -24.04
C LEU A 5 13.35 1.87 -22.75
N PHE A 6 13.60 3.18 -22.79
CA PHE A 6 13.90 3.96 -21.58
C PHE A 6 12.75 3.92 -20.58
N ASP A 7 11.52 4.12 -21.02
CA ASP A 7 10.36 4.08 -20.12
C ASP A 7 10.19 2.67 -19.51
N PHE A 8 10.37 1.62 -20.31
CA PHE A 8 10.36 0.24 -19.82
C PHE A 8 11.39 0.02 -18.69
N ILE A 9 12.63 0.47 -18.86
CA ILE A 9 13.68 0.24 -17.85
C ILE A 9 13.63 1.24 -16.68
N ALA A 10 13.14 2.46 -16.88
CA ALA A 10 13.30 3.55 -15.91
C ALA A 10 12.01 3.89 -15.16
N PHE A 11 10.83 3.71 -15.77
CA PHE A 11 9.56 4.00 -15.11
C PHE A 11 9.18 2.88 -14.14
N LYS A 12 8.70 3.24 -12.95
CA LYS A 12 8.40 2.33 -11.84
C LYS A 12 7.06 2.72 -11.23
N HIS A 13 6.30 1.72 -10.76
CA HIS A 13 5.10 1.90 -9.94
C HIS A 13 5.24 1.15 -8.63
N TRP A 14 4.66 1.75 -7.60
CA TRP A 14 4.55 1.18 -6.27
C TRP A 14 3.15 1.45 -5.76
N ASP A 15 2.47 0.39 -5.34
CA ASP A 15 1.09 0.45 -4.90
C ASP A 15 0.98 -0.27 -3.56
N PHE A 16 0.95 0.49 -2.45
CA PHE A 16 0.97 -0.01 -1.08
C PHE A 16 -0.31 0.40 -0.34
N LYS A 17 -0.82 -0.54 0.47
CA LYS A 17 -1.89 -0.29 1.43
C LYS A 17 -1.59 -1.02 2.74
N SER A 18 -2.00 -0.40 3.84
CA SER A 18 -2.01 -1.05 5.14
C SER A 18 -3.34 -0.86 5.84
N ILE A 19 -3.79 -1.86 6.57
CA ILE A 19 -4.98 -1.82 7.43
C ILE A 19 -4.58 -2.25 8.84
N SER A 20 -4.97 -1.45 9.82
CA SER A 20 -4.74 -1.70 11.24
C SER A 20 -6.10 -1.82 11.92
N THR A 21 -6.40 -3.02 12.43
CA THR A 21 -7.60 -3.31 13.23
C THR A 21 -7.19 -3.62 14.67
N SER A 22 -8.15 -3.92 15.55
CA SER A 22 -7.82 -4.43 16.90
C SER A 22 -7.01 -5.72 16.85
N ASN A 23 -7.27 -6.56 15.85
CA ASN A 23 -6.80 -7.94 15.80
C ASN A 23 -5.67 -8.15 14.80
N TYR A 24 -5.60 -7.35 13.73
CA TYR A 24 -4.61 -7.53 12.68
C TYR A 24 -3.92 -6.23 12.29
N PHE A 25 -2.65 -6.37 11.92
CA PHE A 25 -1.97 -5.41 11.05
C PHE A 25 -1.74 -6.07 9.71
N ILE A 26 -2.36 -5.55 8.66
CA ILE A 26 -2.36 -6.11 7.32
C ILE A 26 -1.65 -5.13 6.40
N VAL A 27 -0.74 -5.63 5.58
CA VAL A 27 -0.04 -4.88 4.54
C VAL A 27 -0.17 -5.63 3.23
N VAL A 28 -0.47 -4.91 2.16
CA VAL A 28 -0.55 -5.43 0.80
C VAL A 28 0.18 -4.45 -0.11
N ALA A 29 1.08 -4.95 -0.94
CA ALA A 29 1.76 -4.10 -1.91
C ALA A 29 2.09 -4.81 -3.22
N ILE A 30 2.07 -4.03 -4.31
CA ILE A 30 2.52 -4.41 -5.64
C ILE A 30 3.52 -3.36 -6.12
N ALA A 31 4.74 -3.81 -6.43
CA ALA A 31 5.78 -3.00 -7.05
C ALA A 31 5.99 -3.51 -8.48
N ASN A 32 5.72 -2.66 -9.47
CA ASN A 32 5.88 -2.98 -10.88
C ASN A 32 7.05 -2.19 -11.47
N PHE A 33 8.12 -2.89 -11.81
CA PHE A 33 9.31 -2.30 -12.43
C PHE A 33 9.43 -2.60 -13.92
N ASN A 34 8.36 -3.11 -14.53
CA ASN A 34 8.24 -3.62 -15.90
C ASN A 34 9.09 -4.85 -16.23
N TYR A 35 10.39 -4.84 -15.93
CA TYR A 35 11.26 -6.01 -16.14
C TYR A 35 11.19 -7.02 -14.98
N VAL A 36 10.67 -6.59 -13.83
CA VAL A 36 10.34 -7.44 -12.69
C VAL A 36 9.17 -6.80 -11.95
N ALA A 37 8.27 -7.62 -11.41
CA ALA A 37 7.31 -7.17 -10.43
C ALA A 37 7.49 -7.95 -9.12
N ASN A 38 7.26 -7.30 -8.00
CA ASN A 38 7.21 -7.91 -6.68
C ASN A 38 5.86 -7.62 -6.06
N ALA A 39 5.18 -8.63 -5.54
CA ALA A 39 3.98 -8.45 -4.75
C ALA A 39 4.16 -9.15 -3.40
N PHE A 40 3.70 -8.51 -2.34
CA PHE A 40 3.79 -9.08 -1.00
C PHE A 40 2.56 -8.76 -0.17
N VAL A 41 2.26 -9.68 0.74
CA VAL A 41 1.24 -9.53 1.76
C VAL A 41 1.87 -9.90 3.09
N TYR A 42 1.62 -9.09 4.11
CA TYR A 42 2.16 -9.30 5.43
C TYR A 42 1.08 -9.04 6.47
N ILE A 43 0.87 -10.00 7.38
CA ILE A 43 -0.19 -9.95 8.37
C ILE A 43 0.40 -10.30 9.73
N ILE A 44 0.23 -9.40 10.69
CA ILE A 44 0.50 -9.66 12.11
C ILE A 44 -0.82 -9.91 12.81
N ASP A 45 -0.97 -11.10 13.38
CA ASP A 45 -2.07 -11.45 14.29
C ASP A 45 -1.74 -10.93 15.69
N ARG A 46 -2.43 -9.87 16.12
CA ARG A 46 -2.26 -9.22 17.43
C ARG A 46 -3.02 -9.95 18.54
N THR A 47 -3.88 -10.91 18.21
CA THR A 47 -4.68 -11.69 19.16
C THR A 47 -3.91 -12.89 19.70
N SER A 48 -3.04 -13.47 18.89
CA SER A 48 -2.20 -14.60 19.28
C SER A 48 -1.11 -14.18 20.27
N GLN A 49 -0.87 -15.01 21.29
CA GLN A 49 0.18 -14.75 22.28
C GLN A 49 1.58 -14.65 21.65
N GLU A 50 1.83 -15.43 20.59
CA GLU A 50 3.11 -15.46 19.86
C GLU A 50 3.21 -14.37 18.78
N LYS A 51 2.15 -13.57 18.57
CA LYS A 51 2.04 -12.60 17.47
C LYS A 51 2.35 -13.21 16.12
N ALA A 52 1.61 -14.26 15.76
CA ALA A 52 1.80 -15.01 14.53
C ALA A 52 1.90 -14.07 13.31
N ILE A 53 2.90 -14.35 12.48
CA ILE A 53 3.23 -13.58 11.28
C ILE A 53 2.92 -14.45 10.06
N TYR A 54 2.11 -13.92 9.16
CA TYR A 54 1.85 -14.52 7.85
C TYR A 54 2.47 -13.63 6.79
N GLN A 55 3.26 -14.25 5.91
CA GLN A 55 3.97 -13.53 4.85
C GLN A 55 3.79 -14.24 3.52
N TYR A 56 3.45 -13.47 2.50
CA TYR A 56 3.50 -13.83 1.10
C TYR A 56 4.49 -12.90 0.39
N GLU A 57 5.27 -13.45 -0.54
CA GLU A 57 6.14 -12.70 -1.44
C GLU A 57 6.20 -13.45 -2.76
N SER A 58 5.89 -12.77 -3.85
CA SER A 58 5.99 -13.33 -5.20
C SER A 58 6.69 -12.36 -6.13
N ARG A 59 7.57 -12.92 -6.96
CA ARG A 59 8.32 -12.18 -7.98
C ARG A 59 7.94 -12.67 -9.35
N SER A 60 7.64 -11.74 -10.24
CA SER A 60 7.26 -12.03 -11.61
C SER A 60 8.27 -11.44 -12.59
N ILE A 61 8.84 -12.30 -13.42
CA ILE A 61 9.77 -11.92 -14.49
C ILE A 61 9.00 -11.14 -15.56
N LEU A 62 9.59 -10.05 -16.05
CA LEU A 62 8.96 -9.14 -17.02
C LEU A 62 7.57 -8.64 -16.56
N ALA A 63 7.36 -8.58 -15.25
CA ALA A 63 6.11 -8.18 -14.63
C ALA A 63 4.87 -8.91 -15.17
N GLN A 64 5.00 -10.13 -15.69
CA GLN A 64 3.92 -10.86 -16.37
C GLN A 64 2.70 -11.15 -15.48
N ALA A 65 2.89 -11.19 -14.16
CA ALA A 65 1.81 -11.35 -13.19
C ALA A 65 1.00 -10.06 -13.02
N VAL A 66 1.55 -8.88 -13.34
CA VAL A 66 0.82 -7.61 -13.33
C VAL A 66 -0.03 -7.55 -14.60
N LYS A 67 -1.33 -7.84 -14.47
CA LYS A 67 -2.29 -7.85 -15.58
C LYS A 67 -2.85 -6.48 -15.91
N GLU A 68 -2.87 -5.62 -14.90
CA GLU A 68 -3.34 -4.24 -14.99
C GLU A 68 -2.57 -3.39 -13.98
N GLN A 69 -2.33 -2.14 -14.32
CA GLN A 69 -1.68 -1.16 -13.47
C GLN A 69 -2.57 0.08 -13.41
N ALA A 70 -2.94 0.50 -12.20
CA ALA A 70 -3.74 1.71 -12.01
C ALA A 70 -3.00 2.91 -12.61
N LYS A 71 -3.73 3.80 -13.28
CA LYS A 71 -3.15 4.99 -13.94
C LYS A 71 -2.81 6.09 -12.95
N SER A 72 -3.52 6.14 -11.84
CA SER A 72 -3.26 7.03 -10.72
C SER A 72 -3.67 6.34 -9.43
N SER A 73 -3.39 6.97 -8.30
CA SER A 73 -3.92 6.51 -7.02
C SER A 73 -5.44 6.52 -6.96
N ILE A 74 -6.10 7.45 -7.66
CA ILE A 74 -7.54 7.69 -7.57
C ILE A 74 -8.29 7.30 -8.86
N ASP A 75 -7.71 6.39 -9.66
CA ASP A 75 -8.33 5.88 -10.88
C ASP A 75 -7.73 4.52 -11.32
N GLY A 76 -8.61 3.53 -11.50
CA GLY A 76 -8.29 2.22 -12.05
C GLY A 76 -7.89 1.15 -11.03
N CYS A 77 -7.34 0.04 -11.54
CA CYS A 77 -6.97 -1.14 -10.76
C CYS A 77 -5.51 -1.55 -11.00
N THR A 78 -4.82 -1.93 -9.94
CA THR A 78 -3.58 -2.71 -10.00
C THR A 78 -3.91 -4.16 -9.70
N HIS A 79 -3.65 -5.02 -10.68
CA HIS A 79 -4.00 -6.44 -10.66
C HIS A 79 -2.74 -7.29 -10.77
N TYR A 80 -2.49 -8.12 -9.76
CA TYR A 80 -1.42 -9.11 -9.74
C TYR A 80 -2.01 -10.52 -9.68
N TYR A 81 -1.69 -11.36 -10.65
CA TYR A 81 -2.15 -12.74 -10.77
C TYR A 81 -0.96 -13.66 -11.04
N GLN A 82 -0.62 -14.50 -10.06
CA GLN A 82 0.33 -15.60 -10.26
C GLN A 82 -0.37 -16.80 -10.91
N SER A 83 -1.66 -16.98 -10.60
CA SER A 83 -2.57 -17.93 -11.24
C SER A 83 -4.00 -17.39 -11.14
N SER A 84 -5.00 -18.12 -11.65
CA SER A 84 -6.41 -17.74 -11.49
C SER A 84 -6.90 -17.78 -10.03
N SER A 85 -6.23 -18.53 -9.15
CA SER A 85 -6.58 -18.68 -7.73
C SER A 85 -5.59 -18.00 -6.79
N GLU A 86 -4.54 -17.36 -7.32
CA GLU A 86 -3.54 -16.64 -6.54
C GLU A 86 -3.41 -15.22 -7.07
N TYR A 87 -3.98 -14.26 -6.34
CA TYR A 87 -4.10 -12.89 -6.80
C TYR A 87 -4.09 -11.84 -5.68
N ILE A 88 -3.72 -10.63 -6.08
CA ILE A 88 -3.89 -9.38 -5.33
C ILE A 88 -4.52 -8.36 -6.28
N ARG A 89 -5.60 -7.73 -5.86
CA ARG A 89 -6.30 -6.68 -6.60
C ARG A 89 -6.47 -5.46 -5.72
N LEU A 90 -5.99 -4.32 -6.21
CA LEU A 90 -6.08 -3.03 -5.56
C LEU A 90 -6.80 -2.07 -6.52
N CYS A 91 -8.06 -1.78 -6.27
CA CYS A 91 -8.89 -0.98 -7.17
C CYS A 91 -9.39 0.27 -6.47
N TYR A 92 -9.38 1.42 -7.13
CA TYR A 92 -10.15 2.57 -6.68
C TYR A 92 -11.46 2.65 -7.44
N ASN A 93 -12.57 2.66 -6.71
CA ASN A 93 -13.90 2.93 -7.27
C ASN A 93 -14.21 4.42 -7.08
N THR A 94 -14.24 5.14 -8.20
CA THR A 94 -14.46 6.60 -8.26
C THR A 94 -15.87 7.01 -7.84
N GLU A 95 -16.88 6.19 -8.14
CA GLU A 95 -18.29 6.49 -7.82
C GLU A 95 -18.52 6.38 -6.31
N ASP A 96 -18.08 5.26 -5.73
CA ASP A 96 -18.25 4.96 -4.31
C ASP A 96 -17.20 5.66 -3.42
N LYS A 97 -16.14 6.22 -4.03
CA LYS A 97 -15.02 6.86 -3.34
C LYS A 97 -14.36 5.90 -2.33
N VAL A 98 -14.08 4.67 -2.77
CA VAL A 98 -13.46 3.61 -1.95
C VAL A 98 -12.34 2.90 -2.69
N TYR A 99 -11.31 2.48 -1.93
CA TYR A 99 -10.38 1.46 -2.41
C TYR A 99 -10.92 0.09 -2.04
N GLU A 100 -10.95 -0.81 -3.01
CA GLU A 100 -11.26 -2.23 -2.84
C GLU A 100 -9.97 -3.04 -2.89
N ILE A 101 -9.75 -3.85 -1.86
CA ILE A 101 -8.57 -4.69 -1.71
C ILE A 101 -9.04 -6.14 -1.64
N ASN A 102 -8.73 -6.91 -2.68
CA ASN A 102 -9.00 -8.34 -2.71
C ASN A 102 -7.70 -9.12 -2.80
N VAL A 103 -7.49 -10.04 -1.86
CA VAL A 103 -6.30 -10.90 -1.81
C VAL A 103 -6.76 -12.34 -1.71
N ASN A 104 -6.13 -13.22 -2.47
CA ASN A 104 -6.21 -14.65 -2.29
C ASN A 104 -4.82 -15.22 -2.55
N VAL A 105 -4.04 -15.49 -1.51
CA VAL A 105 -2.64 -15.93 -1.65
C VAL A 105 -2.24 -16.97 -0.60
N PRO A 106 -1.39 -17.94 -0.96
CA PRO A 106 -0.77 -18.83 0.01
C PRO A 106 0.32 -18.08 0.79
N MET A 107 0.48 -18.40 2.07
CA MET A 107 1.50 -17.82 2.95
C MET A 107 2.70 -18.76 3.04
N LYS A 108 3.89 -18.22 3.35
CA LYS A 108 5.16 -18.97 3.46
C LYS A 108 5.11 -20.11 4.47
N ASN A 109 4.24 -20.02 5.48
CA ASN A 109 4.01 -21.04 6.50
C ASN A 109 2.90 -22.05 6.14
N GLY A 110 2.43 -22.05 4.89
CA GLY A 110 1.47 -23.03 4.36
C GLY A 110 -0.01 -22.66 4.55
N HIS A 111 -0.31 -21.54 5.22
CA HIS A 111 -1.68 -21.06 5.38
C HIS A 111 -2.21 -20.42 4.09
N GLN A 112 -3.52 -20.51 3.85
CA GLN A 112 -4.20 -19.78 2.79
C GLN A 112 -4.86 -18.53 3.37
N VAL A 113 -4.68 -17.37 2.72
CA VAL A 113 -5.35 -16.13 3.14
C VAL A 113 -6.26 -15.62 2.04
N LEU A 114 -7.48 -15.25 2.45
CA LEU A 114 -8.42 -14.47 1.68
C LEU A 114 -8.69 -13.17 2.43
N LEU A 115 -8.57 -12.04 1.73
CA LEU A 115 -8.94 -10.72 2.24
C LEU A 115 -9.91 -10.09 1.24
N ASP A 116 -11.01 -9.57 1.75
CA ASP A 116 -11.90 -8.66 1.03
C ASP A 116 -12.14 -7.45 1.93
N SER A 117 -11.60 -6.31 1.54
CA SER A 117 -11.69 -5.10 2.36
C SER A 117 -11.86 -3.85 1.53
N LYS A 118 -12.44 -2.83 2.18
CA LYS A 118 -12.66 -1.51 1.61
C LYS A 118 -12.06 -0.44 2.50
N MET A 119 -11.46 0.57 1.89
CA MET A 119 -10.95 1.77 2.55
C MET A 119 -11.68 3.00 1.99
N GLU A 120 -12.30 3.79 2.85
CA GLU A 120 -13.02 4.99 2.41
C GLU A 120 -12.04 6.11 2.08
N TYR A 121 -12.13 6.67 0.87
CA TYR A 121 -11.25 7.75 0.46
C TYR A 121 -11.92 8.75 -0.50
N SER A 122 -11.90 10.01 -0.08
CA SER A 122 -12.37 11.16 -0.84
C SER A 122 -11.48 12.36 -0.55
N ASN A 123 -11.12 13.11 -1.58
CA ASN A 123 -10.40 14.39 -1.47
C ASN A 123 -11.17 15.45 -0.65
N GLU A 124 -12.49 15.33 -0.55
CA GLU A 124 -13.32 16.26 0.24
C GLU A 124 -13.23 16.00 1.75
N LYS A 125 -12.93 14.76 2.14
CA LYS A 125 -12.95 14.30 3.54
C LYS A 125 -11.56 14.07 4.12
N HIS A 126 -10.57 13.85 3.27
CA HIS A 126 -9.24 13.42 3.70
C HIS A 126 -8.16 14.31 3.09
N GLN A 127 -7.21 14.71 3.93
CA GLN A 127 -6.05 15.46 3.49
C GLN A 127 -4.99 14.50 2.96
N SER A 128 -4.64 14.68 1.69
CA SER A 128 -3.62 13.88 1.03
C SER A 128 -2.28 14.60 1.07
N MET A 129 -1.20 13.87 1.34
CA MET A 129 0.14 14.33 0.98
C MET A 129 0.40 13.92 -0.47
N VAL A 130 0.64 14.91 -1.32
CA VAL A 130 1.02 14.70 -2.72
C VAL A 130 2.32 15.42 -2.97
N LEU A 131 3.31 14.71 -3.50
CA LEU A 131 4.61 15.27 -3.85
C LEU A 131 4.94 14.90 -5.30
N ILE A 132 5.29 15.92 -6.08
CA ILE A 132 5.98 15.76 -7.37
C ILE A 132 7.42 16.18 -7.14
N TYR A 133 8.34 15.23 -7.29
CA TYR A 133 9.76 15.44 -7.03
C TYR A 133 10.59 15.29 -8.32
N PRO A 134 11.46 16.27 -8.66
CA PRO A 134 12.32 16.21 -9.84
C PRO A 134 13.60 15.41 -9.55
N VAL A 135 13.52 14.08 -9.63
CA VAL A 135 14.69 13.19 -9.49
C VAL A 135 15.73 13.54 -10.56
N GLU A 136 16.99 13.71 -10.17
CA GLU A 136 18.07 14.15 -11.09
C GLU A 136 17.64 15.35 -11.98
N GLN A 137 16.85 16.29 -11.43
CA GLN A 137 16.33 17.51 -12.05
C GLN A 137 15.35 17.33 -13.22
N THR A 138 15.30 16.16 -13.86
CA THR A 138 14.60 15.96 -15.15
C THR A 138 13.65 14.78 -15.16
N ARG A 139 13.66 13.96 -14.10
CA ARG A 139 12.90 12.71 -14.01
C ARG A 139 11.84 12.85 -12.91
N PRO A 140 10.55 13.01 -13.25
CA PRO A 140 9.53 13.20 -12.23
C PRO A 140 9.26 11.90 -11.47
N ALA A 141 9.09 12.04 -10.16
CA ALA A 141 8.43 11.07 -9.31
C ALA A 141 7.19 11.71 -8.70
N TYR A 142 6.08 10.99 -8.72
CA TYR A 142 4.83 11.36 -8.07
C TYR A 142 4.59 10.38 -6.94
N THR A 143 4.28 10.89 -5.75
CA THR A 143 3.76 10.10 -4.65
C THR A 143 2.48 10.71 -4.12
N HIS A 144 1.53 9.84 -3.76
CA HIS A 144 0.28 10.15 -3.10
C HIS A 144 0.15 9.27 -1.87
N LYS A 145 0.14 9.91 -0.70
CA LYS A 145 0.02 9.22 0.58
C LYS A 145 -1.11 9.80 1.40
N VAL A 146 -1.80 8.91 2.08
CA VAL A 146 -2.91 9.24 2.98
C VAL A 146 -2.86 8.25 4.13
N ALA A 147 -3.13 8.71 5.34
CA ALA A 147 -3.23 7.86 6.51
C ALA A 147 -4.53 8.16 7.28
N GLY A 148 -4.91 7.26 8.16
CA GLY A 148 -6.09 7.40 9.00
C GLY A 148 -7.42 7.15 8.28
N LEU A 149 -7.40 6.47 7.14
CA LEU A 149 -8.63 6.17 6.39
C LEU A 149 -9.44 5.07 7.09
N SER A 150 -10.77 5.22 7.14
CA SER A 150 -11.66 4.18 7.67
C SER A 150 -11.56 2.92 6.81
N ALA A 151 -11.41 1.76 7.45
CA ALA A 151 -11.33 0.46 6.79
C ALA A 151 -12.30 -0.55 7.40
N ARG A 152 -12.88 -1.37 6.54
CA ARG A 152 -13.76 -2.48 6.90
C ARG A 152 -13.59 -3.66 5.94
N GLY A 153 -13.90 -4.86 6.38
CA GLY A 153 -13.75 -6.03 5.52
C GLY A 153 -13.78 -7.35 6.27
N ASN A 154 -13.37 -8.39 5.56
CA ASN A 154 -13.31 -9.76 6.03
C ASN A 154 -11.94 -10.33 5.72
N ILE A 155 -11.34 -10.97 6.72
CA ILE A 155 -10.13 -11.76 6.57
C ILE A 155 -10.44 -13.22 6.91
N LYS A 156 -9.95 -14.14 6.09
CA LYS A 156 -9.99 -15.57 6.33
C LYS A 156 -8.60 -16.16 6.21
N ILE A 157 -8.15 -16.83 7.27
CA ILE A 157 -6.90 -17.59 7.34
C ILE A 157 -7.29 -19.06 7.52
N ASP A 158 -7.02 -19.86 6.49
CA ASP A 158 -7.50 -21.24 6.33
C ASP A 158 -9.01 -21.39 6.54
N ASN A 159 -9.46 -22.59 6.90
CA ASN A 159 -10.87 -22.87 7.17
C ASN A 159 -11.33 -22.43 8.57
N ASN A 160 -10.41 -22.13 9.48
CA ASN A 160 -10.72 -22.06 10.91
C ASN A 160 -10.75 -20.64 11.49
N LYS A 161 -10.14 -19.65 10.81
CA LYS A 161 -10.12 -18.26 11.27
C LYS A 161 -10.75 -17.37 10.22
N GLN A 162 -12.01 -17.00 10.41
CA GLN A 162 -12.67 -15.95 9.62
C GLN A 162 -13.11 -14.85 10.57
N GLU A 163 -12.75 -13.62 10.25
CA GLU A 163 -13.10 -12.44 11.03
C GLU A 163 -13.59 -11.33 10.11
N GLU A 164 -14.77 -10.80 10.43
CA GLU A 164 -15.23 -9.52 9.91
C GLU A 164 -14.71 -8.41 10.83
N PHE A 165 -14.09 -7.39 10.25
CA PHE A 165 -13.76 -6.15 10.93
C PHE A 165 -14.62 -5.02 10.35
N LEU A 166 -15.48 -4.46 11.20
CA LEU A 166 -16.33 -3.31 10.84
C LEU A 166 -15.61 -1.97 11.03
N GLY A 167 -14.44 -1.99 11.67
CA GLY A 167 -13.65 -0.81 11.96
C GLY A 167 -12.15 -1.11 11.95
N GLY A 168 -11.41 -0.13 11.46
CA GLY A 168 -9.97 -0.16 11.32
C GLY A 168 -9.53 1.15 10.70
N VAL A 169 -8.23 1.43 10.79
CA VAL A 169 -7.62 2.60 10.16
C VAL A 169 -6.56 2.15 9.19
N SER A 170 -6.40 2.90 8.12
CA SER A 170 -5.62 2.45 6.97
C SER A 170 -4.82 3.55 6.33
N SER A 171 -3.77 3.14 5.62
CA SER A 171 -2.86 4.03 4.91
C SER A 171 -2.72 3.60 3.46
N ILE A 172 -2.47 4.58 2.61
CA ILE A 172 -2.16 4.42 1.19
C ILE A 172 -0.80 5.05 0.95
N ASP A 173 0.02 4.36 0.18
CA ASP A 173 1.19 4.95 -0.48
C ASP A 173 1.19 4.46 -1.92
N TRP A 174 0.89 5.37 -2.84
CA TRP A 174 0.94 5.13 -4.26
C TRP A 174 2.00 6.03 -4.87
N THR A 175 2.96 5.43 -5.56
CA THR A 175 4.08 6.16 -6.14
C THR A 175 4.30 5.68 -7.57
N SER A 176 4.52 6.61 -8.50
CA SER A 176 4.98 6.27 -9.84
C SER A 176 5.97 7.31 -10.36
N GLY A 177 6.87 6.91 -11.24
CA GLY A 177 7.86 7.83 -11.76
C GLY A 177 9.15 7.18 -12.20
N TYR A 178 10.18 8.02 -12.29
CA TYR A 178 11.50 7.67 -12.75
C TYR A 178 12.51 7.84 -11.61
N PRO A 179 12.59 6.88 -10.68
CA PRO A 179 13.44 7.03 -9.50
C PRO A 179 14.93 6.92 -9.86
N GLU A 180 15.80 7.19 -8.88
CA GLU A 180 17.24 7.03 -9.02
C GLU A 180 17.62 5.60 -9.41
N ARG A 181 18.75 5.42 -10.09
CA ARG A 181 19.25 4.07 -10.40
C ARG A 181 19.57 3.28 -9.13
N LEU A 182 20.05 3.98 -8.10
CA LEU A 182 20.30 3.44 -6.78
C LEU A 182 19.31 4.04 -5.79
N CYS A 183 18.16 3.39 -5.63
CA CYS A 183 17.21 3.78 -4.61
C CYS A 183 17.69 3.30 -3.23
N ARG A 184 17.80 4.23 -2.29
CA ARG A 184 17.95 3.94 -0.85
C ARG A 184 16.78 4.59 -0.15
N TRP A 185 16.21 3.92 0.82
CA TRP A 185 15.13 4.50 1.62
C TRP A 185 15.15 3.88 3.01
N LYS A 186 14.76 4.70 3.98
CA LYS A 186 14.17 4.24 5.22
C LYS A 186 12.76 4.77 5.19
N TRP A 187 11.78 3.94 5.51
CA TRP A 187 10.39 4.34 5.40
C TRP A 187 9.54 3.65 6.46
N VAL A 188 8.61 4.42 7.03
CA VAL A 188 7.62 3.97 8.01
C VAL A 188 6.28 4.61 7.66
N SER A 189 5.24 3.79 7.57
CA SER A 189 3.85 4.24 7.56
C SER A 189 3.08 3.60 8.69
N LEU A 190 2.24 4.40 9.34
CA LEU A 190 1.38 3.96 10.43
C LEU A 190 0.02 4.65 10.31
N SER A 191 -1.03 3.88 10.56
CA SER A 191 -2.34 4.40 10.92
C SER A 191 -2.79 3.70 12.20
N THR A 192 -3.22 4.46 13.19
CA THR A 192 -3.73 3.93 14.45
C THR A 192 -4.83 4.82 15.03
N THR A 193 -5.60 4.27 15.95
CA THR A 193 -6.49 5.04 16.82
C THR A 193 -5.81 5.27 18.17
N GLY A 194 -6.01 6.43 18.75
CA GLY A 194 -5.66 6.79 20.12
C GLY A 194 -6.88 7.34 20.86
N THR A 195 -6.68 7.73 22.11
CA THR A 195 -7.72 8.38 22.92
C THR A 195 -7.25 9.76 23.33
N ASN A 196 -8.06 10.78 23.05
CA ASN A 196 -7.78 12.13 23.51
C ASN A 196 -7.89 12.18 25.04
N SER A 197 -6.81 12.58 25.70
CA SER A 197 -6.72 12.60 27.16
C SER A 197 -7.77 13.51 27.83
N SER A 198 -8.17 14.59 27.15
CA SER A 198 -9.04 15.64 27.69
C SER A 198 -10.52 15.27 27.66
N ASN A 199 -11.02 14.72 26.54
CA ASN A 199 -12.45 14.43 26.35
C ASN A 199 -12.75 12.92 26.18
N LYS A 200 -11.73 12.06 26.25
CA LYS A 200 -11.83 10.60 26.06
C LYS A 200 -12.37 10.15 24.70
N GLU A 201 -12.42 11.05 23.72
CA GLU A 201 -12.83 10.71 22.36
C GLU A 201 -11.73 9.94 21.63
N SER A 202 -12.14 9.04 20.74
CA SER A 202 -11.22 8.36 19.83
C SER A 202 -10.67 9.36 18.82
N VAL A 203 -9.36 9.34 18.63
CA VAL A 203 -8.66 10.14 17.61
C VAL A 203 -7.91 9.23 16.68
N THR A 204 -7.91 9.54 15.39
CA THR A 204 -7.10 8.84 14.41
C THR A 204 -5.75 9.54 14.29
N ILE A 205 -4.67 8.77 14.25
CA ILE A 205 -3.31 9.25 14.08
C ILE A 205 -2.70 8.54 12.88
N GLY A 206 -2.21 9.32 11.92
CA GLY A 206 -1.49 8.84 10.75
C GLY A 206 -0.06 9.37 10.74
N ILE A 207 0.89 8.55 10.32
CA ILE A 207 2.31 8.93 10.21
C ILE A 207 2.87 8.37 8.91
N ASN A 208 3.60 9.21 8.18
CA ASN A 208 4.51 8.82 7.11
C ASN A 208 5.87 9.46 7.38
N LEU A 209 6.88 8.64 7.64
CA LEU A 209 8.25 9.08 7.84
C LEU A 209 9.17 8.38 6.87
N SER A 210 10.16 9.12 6.41
CA SER A 210 11.11 8.69 5.42
C SER A 210 12.44 9.42 5.54
N ASP A 211 13.45 8.76 5.01
CA ASP A 211 14.82 9.26 4.90
C ASP A 211 15.48 8.60 3.69
N LEU A 212 16.50 9.25 3.14
CA LEU A 212 17.28 8.85 1.96
C LEU A 212 16.51 8.88 0.62
N VAL A 213 15.27 9.35 0.60
CA VAL A 213 14.42 9.43 -0.60
C VAL A 213 13.73 10.78 -0.66
N TYR A 214 13.74 11.42 -1.83
CA TYR A 214 13.14 12.74 -2.07
C TYR A 214 13.55 13.83 -1.07
N ASN A 215 14.84 13.83 -0.71
CA ASN A 215 15.38 14.79 0.23
C ASN A 215 15.53 16.18 -0.41
N ASP A 216 15.38 17.22 0.40
CA ASP A 216 15.76 18.58 0.05
C ASP A 216 17.30 18.74 0.02
N GLN A 217 17.75 19.97 -0.26
CA GLN A 217 19.18 20.32 -0.27
C GLN A 217 19.90 20.13 1.07
N ASN A 218 19.15 20.02 2.18
CA ASN A 218 19.69 19.81 3.52
C ASN A 218 19.67 18.32 3.92
N GLY A 219 19.20 17.42 3.04
CA GLY A 219 19.08 16.00 3.33
C GLY A 219 17.81 15.64 4.11
N VAL A 220 16.82 16.53 4.21
CA VAL A 220 15.55 16.28 4.90
C VAL A 220 14.51 15.78 3.90
N SER A 221 13.86 14.66 4.19
CA SER A 221 12.83 14.14 3.30
C SER A 221 11.62 15.07 3.19
N MET A 222 11.20 15.30 1.95
CA MET A 222 10.03 16.10 1.58
C MET A 222 8.71 15.32 1.62
N GLU A 223 8.75 14.00 1.86
CA GLU A 223 7.53 13.18 1.93
C GLU A 223 7.07 12.88 3.37
N ASN A 224 7.64 13.54 4.38
CA ASN A 224 7.24 13.35 5.78
C ASN A 224 5.91 14.05 6.09
N ALA A 225 4.97 13.33 6.73
CA ALA A 225 3.66 13.85 7.08
C ALA A 225 3.09 13.19 8.35
N ILE A 226 2.27 13.95 9.07
CA ILE A 226 1.46 13.49 10.21
C ILE A 226 0.02 13.91 9.92
N TRP A 227 -0.91 13.00 10.20
CA TRP A 227 -2.35 13.21 10.10
C TRP A 227 -3.00 13.06 11.47
#